data_AF-A0A3M0NM55-F1
#
_entry.id   AF-A0A3M0NM55-F1
#
_cell.length_a   1.000
_cell.length_b   1.000
_cell.length_c   1.000
_cell.angle_alpha   90.00
_cell.angle_beta   90.00
_cell.angle_gamma   90.00
#
_symmetry.space_group_name_H-M   'P 1'
#
loop_
_entity.id
_entity.type
_entity.pdbx_description
1 polymer ?
#
loop_
_entity_poly.entity_id
_entity_poly.type
_entity_poly.pdbx_seq_one_letter_code
_entity_poly.pdbx_strand_id
1 'polypeptide(L)'
;MSQEQNINIKADQTLNQNEEGQELDKEIIKQVENSDIPKDEQEHIIAAMSMYSGPIPHPKLLAGYEALYKGAAKKIIDNGIA
;
A
#
# COMPACT_ATOMS: atom_id res chain seq x y z
N MET A 1 23.75 24.31 -29.22
CA MET A 1 24.32 23.52 -28.12
C MET A 1 23.36 23.68 -26.94
N SER A 2 22.42 22.76 -26.80
CA SER A 2 21.41 22.82 -25.74
C SER A 2 21.98 22.12 -24.52
N GLN A 3 22.16 22.86 -23.43
CA GLN A 3 22.65 22.32 -22.17
C GLN A 3 21.52 21.51 -21.53
N GLU A 4 21.74 20.20 -21.40
CA GLU A 4 20.88 19.28 -20.65
C GLU A 4 20.82 19.72 -19.18
N GLN A 5 19.60 20.03 -18.73
CA GLN A 5 19.32 20.33 -17.34
C GLN A 5 19.39 19.03 -16.54
N ASN A 6 20.49 18.85 -15.82
CA ASN A 6 20.66 17.78 -14.84
C ASN A 6 19.69 18.01 -13.66
N ILE A 7 18.52 17.39 -13.76
CA ILE A 7 17.60 17.18 -12.64
C ILE A 7 18.28 16.22 -11.66
N ASN A 8 18.97 16.78 -10.67
CA ASN A 8 19.43 16.05 -9.48
C ASN A 8 18.21 15.72 -8.62
N ILE A 9 17.52 14.65 -9.01
CA ILE A 9 16.51 14.01 -8.18
C ILE A 9 17.30 13.33 -7.07
N LYS A 10 17.54 14.06 -5.97
CA LYS A 10 17.79 13.41 -4.69
C LYS A 10 16.59 12.52 -4.44
N ALA A 11 16.78 11.23 -4.66
CA ALA A 11 15.82 10.19 -4.36
C ALA A 11 15.50 10.31 -2.87
N ASP A 12 14.36 10.92 -2.59
CA ASP A 12 13.73 10.86 -1.28
C ASP A 12 13.25 9.42 -1.14
N GLN A 13 14.13 8.61 -0.54
CA GLN A 13 13.94 7.20 -0.26
C GLN A 13 12.93 7.07 0.89
N THR A 14 11.64 7.31 0.62
CA THR A 14 10.57 6.97 1.57
C THR A 14 9.23 6.79 0.85
N LEU A 15 9.02 5.66 0.19
CA LEU A 15 7.69 5.04 0.16
C LEU A 15 7.53 4.24 1.45
N ASN A 16 7.63 4.94 2.58
CA ASN A 16 7.18 4.44 3.86
C ASN A 16 5.68 4.31 3.72
N GLN A 17 5.10 3.15 4.03
CA GLN A 17 3.78 3.22 4.64
C GLN A 17 4.01 4.04 5.90
N ASN A 18 3.72 5.35 5.84
CA ASN A 18 3.84 6.27 6.96
C ASN A 18 3.36 5.52 8.21
N GLU A 19 4.04 5.63 9.35
CA GLU A 19 3.67 4.92 10.58
C GLU A 19 2.15 5.01 10.87
N GLU A 20 1.54 6.13 10.45
CA GLU A 20 0.10 6.38 10.34
C GLU A 20 -0.75 5.27 9.68
N GLY A 21 -0.33 4.70 8.55
CA GLY A 21 -1.08 3.64 7.85
C GLY A 21 -1.12 2.33 8.64
N GLN A 22 -0.01 1.98 9.30
CA GLN A 22 0.04 0.81 10.17
C GLN A 22 -0.68 1.03 11.49
N GLU A 23 -0.72 2.26 11.99
CA GLU A 23 -1.55 2.61 13.15
C GLU A 23 -3.05 2.55 12.80
N LEU A 24 -3.45 3.00 11.61
CA LEU A 24 -4.82 2.89 11.12
C LEU A 24 -5.27 1.44 10.99
N ASP A 25 -4.43 0.55 10.44
CA ASP A 25 -4.77 -0.87 10.30
C ASP A 25 -4.95 -1.54 11.67
N LYS A 26 -4.09 -1.21 12.66
CA LYS A 26 -4.23 -1.70 14.05
C LYS A 26 -5.52 -1.22 14.71
N GLU A 27 -5.88 0.04 14.49
CA GLU A 27 -7.11 0.61 15.03
C GLU A 27 -8.35 -0.04 14.40
N ILE A 28 -8.35 -0.31 13.09
CA ILE A 28 -9.44 -1.01 12.41
C ILE A 28 -9.56 -2.45 12.92
N ILE A 29 -8.44 -3.18 13.05
CA ILE A 29 -8.45 -4.55 13.61
C ILE A 29 -9.06 -4.54 15.01
N LYS A 30 -8.66 -3.60 15.87
CA LYS A 30 -9.20 -3.45 17.22
C LYS A 30 -10.70 -3.12 17.22
N GLN A 31 -11.19 -2.31 16.29
CA GLN A 31 -12.62 -2.04 16.14
C GLN A 31 -13.40 -3.28 15.71
N VAL A 32 -12.85 -4.08 14.80
CA VAL A 32 -13.46 -5.36 14.37
C VAL A 32 -13.51 -6.35 15.54
N GLU A 33 -12.44 -6.47 16.33
CA GLU A 33 -12.40 -7.34 17.52
C GLU A 33 -13.41 -6.94 18.61
N ASN A 34 -13.71 -5.64 18.73
CA ASN A 34 -14.67 -5.11 19.72
C ASN A 34 -16.10 -4.98 19.19
N SER A 35 -16.36 -5.40 17.95
CA SER A 35 -17.68 -5.33 17.32
C SER A 35 -18.57 -6.53 17.70
N ASP A 36 -19.89 -6.39 17.52
CA ASP A 36 -20.86 -7.48 17.70
C ASP A 36 -20.85 -8.52 16.56
N ILE A 37 -19.85 -8.47 15.67
CA ILE A 37 -19.70 -9.41 14.56
C ILE A 37 -19.32 -10.79 15.14
N PRO A 38 -19.89 -11.91 14.63
CA PRO A 38 -19.48 -13.26 15.00
C PRO A 38 -17.98 -13.49 14.82
N LYS A 39 -17.36 -14.26 15.72
CA LYS A 39 -15.91 -14.49 15.70
C LYS A 39 -15.38 -15.06 14.37
N ASP A 40 -16.14 -15.94 13.71
CA ASP A 40 -15.72 -16.52 12.42
C ASP A 40 -15.69 -15.48 11.29
N GLU A 41 -16.57 -14.48 11.37
CA GLU A 41 -16.65 -13.38 10.43
C GLU A 41 -15.60 -12.30 10.74
N GLN A 42 -15.31 -12.04 12.02
CA GLN A 42 -14.17 -11.20 12.43
C GLN A 42 -12.84 -11.78 11.92
N GLU A 43 -12.61 -13.08 12.10
CA GLU A 43 -11.41 -13.76 11.60
C GLU A 43 -11.28 -13.67 10.08
N HIS A 44 -12.38 -13.80 9.33
CA HIS A 44 -12.38 -13.60 7.88
C HIS A 44 -12.01 -12.18 7.47
N ILE A 45 -12.53 -11.16 8.16
CA ILE A 45 -12.24 -9.75 7.88
C ILE A 45 -10.77 -9.45 8.16
N ILE A 46 -10.25 -9.87 9.31
CA ILE A 46 -8.85 -9.66 9.72
C ILE A 46 -7.90 -10.42 8.79
N ALA A 47 -8.25 -11.65 8.40
CA ALA A 47 -7.46 -12.44 7.45
C ALA A 47 -7.43 -11.79 6.07
N ALA A 48 -8.57 -11.28 5.58
CA ALA A 48 -8.63 -10.56 4.32
C ALA A 48 -7.79 -9.28 4.33
N MET A 49 -7.77 -8.53 5.43
CA MET A 49 -6.88 -7.38 5.61
C MET A 49 -5.41 -7.81 5.62
N SER A 50 -5.10 -8.91 6.32
CA SER A 50 -3.73 -9.44 6.44
C SER A 50 -3.18 -10.01 5.13
N MET A 51 -4.02 -10.56 4.26
CA MET A 51 -3.61 -11.09 2.94
C MET A 51 -3.04 -10.01 2.01
N TYR A 52 -3.44 -8.75 2.21
CA TYR A 52 -2.91 -7.60 1.47
C TYR A 52 -1.93 -6.77 2.31
N SER A 53 -1.58 -7.24 3.51
CA SER A 53 -0.56 -6.63 4.35
C SER A 53 0.81 -7.04 3.83
N GLY A 54 1.40 -6.17 3.01
CA GLY A 54 2.71 -6.37 2.42
C GLY A 54 3.17 -5.12 1.66
N PRO A 55 4.39 -5.14 1.12
CA PRO A 55 4.92 -4.02 0.33
C PRO A 55 4.17 -3.81 -0.99
N ILE A 56 3.33 -4.76 -1.40
CA ILE A 56 2.50 -4.68 -2.60
C ILE A 56 1.06 -4.26 -2.22
N PRO A 57 0.54 -3.15 -2.77
CA PRO A 57 -0.81 -2.68 -2.48
C PRO A 57 -1.91 -3.49 -3.19
N HIS A 58 -3.15 -3.34 -2.72
CA HIS A 58 -4.33 -4.03 -3.25
C HIS A 58 -4.52 -3.82 -4.77
N PRO A 59 -4.94 -4.85 -5.55
CA PRO A 59 -5.06 -4.77 -7.01
C PRO A 59 -5.91 -3.60 -7.53
N LYS A 60 -6.99 -3.24 -6.83
CA LYS A 60 -7.84 -2.09 -7.19
C LYS A 60 -7.09 -0.75 -7.11
N LEU A 61 -6.16 -0.62 -6.17
CA LEU A 61 -5.33 0.58 -6.03
C LEU A 61 -4.23 0.60 -7.11
N LEU A 62 -3.61 -0.55 -7.38
CA LEU A 62 -2.66 -0.72 -8.50
C LEU A 62 -3.30 -0.35 -9.85
N ALA A 63 -4.55 -0.76 -10.10
CA ALA A 63 -5.29 -0.39 -11.30
C ALA A 63 -5.48 1.13 -11.43
N GLY A 64 -5.68 1.83 -10.31
CA GLY A 64 -5.72 3.30 -10.28
C GLY A 64 -4.38 3.92 -10.70
N TYR A 65 -3.26 3.41 -10.19
CA TYR A 65 -1.93 3.88 -10.60
C TYR A 65 -1.65 3.62 -12.08
N GLU A 66 -2.03 2.45 -12.59
CA GLU A 66 -1.89 2.13 -14.02
C GLU A 66 -2.71 3.07 -14.92
N ALA A 67 -3.93 3.43 -14.48
CA ALA A 67 -4.79 4.36 -15.20
C ALA A 67 -4.25 5.79 -15.20
N LEU A 68 -3.58 6.21 -14.11
CA LEU A 68 -2.95 7.53 -14.02
C LEU A 68 -1.64 7.60 -14.83
N TYR A 69 -0.83 6.55 -14.75
CA TYR A 69 0.43 6.46 -15.48
C TYR A 69 0.70 5.01 -15.90
N LYS A 70 0.75 4.79 -17.20
CA LYS A 70 0.98 3.46 -17.78
C LYS A 70 2.29 2.85 -17.26
N GLY A 71 2.22 1.64 -16.72
CA GLY A 71 3.34 0.92 -16.12
C GLY A 71 3.67 1.30 -14.67
N ALA A 72 2.90 2.20 -14.03
CA ALA A 72 3.11 2.53 -12.62
C ALA A 72 2.85 1.34 -11.71
N ALA A 73 1.80 0.54 -11.97
CA ALA A 73 1.51 -0.65 -11.19
C ALA A 73 2.67 -1.64 -11.20
N LYS A 74 3.29 -1.85 -12.37
CA LYS A 74 4.46 -2.71 -12.53
C LYS A 74 5.65 -2.20 -11.71
N LYS A 75 5.94 -0.89 -11.76
CA LYS A 75 7.03 -0.29 -10.97
C LYS A 75 6.81 -0.45 -9.47
N ILE A 76 5.56 -0.36 -9.00
CA ILE A 76 5.23 -0.56 -7.57
C ILE A 76 5.48 -2.01 -7.16
N ILE A 77 5.04 -2.98 -7.98
CA ILE A 77 5.28 -4.41 -7.73
C ILE A 77 6.78 -4.73 -7.75
N ASP A 78 7.49 -4.29 -8.78
CA ASP A 78 8.93 -4.56 -8.95
C ASP A 78 9.75 -4.02 -7.78
N ASN A 79 9.34 -2.88 -7.18
CA ASN A 79 10.01 -2.29 -6.01
C ASN A 79 9.51 -2.85 -4.67
N GLY A 80 8.36 -3.52 -4.64
CA GLY A 80 7.79 -4.11 -3.42
C GLY A 80 8.29 -5.52 -3.13
N ILE A 81 8.74 -6.26 -4.16
CA ILE A 81 9.41 -7.56 -3.99
C ILE A 81 10.91 -7.30 -3.78
N ALA A 82 11.27 -6.80 -2.60
CA ALA A 82 12.67 -6.63 -2.17
C ALA A 82 13.18 -7.86 -1.40
#